data_AF-A0A2V8T9Y0-F1
#
_entry.id   AF-A0A2V8T9Y0-F1
#
_cell.length_a   1.000
_cell.length_b   1.000
_cell.length_c   1.000
_cell.angle_alpha   90.00
_cell.angle_beta   90.00
_cell.angle_gamma   90.00
#
_symmetry.space_group_name_H-M   'P 1'
#
loop_
_entity.id
_entity.type
_entity.pdbx_description
1 polymer ?
#
loop_
_entity_poly.entity_id
_entity_poly.type
_entity_poly.pdbx_seq_one_letter_code
_entity_poly.pdbx_strand_id
1 'polypeptide(L)'
;MQTSIKNLSPMLQMGLLVLGVLVIASVAVVGLQRARPKKAFSELSARVRAWWIMAAVFFGAIVVSNRISLVFFALMSFWAMKEYVTLLKTRPADHHALVLTFLAIPVQYLWIALNPPWYGMFIIFIPVYMMLALPVRMVLSKETKGFVESASQIQWGLMIFVFGLSHMAYLLTLPTIGDSAVNGRTLVLFLVFVVEMSDVLQY
;
A
#
# COMPACT_ATOMS: atom_id res chain seq x y z
N MET A 1 17.79 -15.30 -27.18
CA MET A 1 16.68 -14.61 -26.48
C MET A 1 16.81 -14.68 -24.95
N GLN A 2 17.17 -15.82 -24.34
CA GLN A 2 17.42 -15.94 -22.89
C GLN A 2 18.63 -15.12 -22.36
N THR A 3 19.61 -14.82 -23.19
CA THR A 3 20.81 -14.04 -22.83
C THR A 3 20.53 -12.54 -22.65
N SER A 4 19.49 -11.99 -23.29
CA SER A 4 19.18 -10.55 -23.20
C SER A 4 18.40 -10.21 -21.92
N ILE A 5 17.53 -11.10 -21.45
CA ILE A 5 16.73 -10.89 -20.24
C ILE A 5 17.60 -10.96 -18.98
N LYS A 6 18.62 -11.83 -18.94
CA LYS A 6 19.56 -11.95 -17.81
C LYS A 6 20.39 -10.68 -17.54
N ASN A 7 20.55 -9.81 -18.52
CA ASN A 7 21.31 -8.56 -18.39
C ASN A 7 20.44 -7.36 -17.95
N LEU A 8 19.12 -7.54 -17.86
CA LEU A 8 18.22 -6.50 -17.36
C LEU A 8 18.27 -6.44 -15.82
N SER A 9 18.12 -5.24 -15.26
CA SER A 9 17.98 -5.10 -13.81
C SER A 9 16.82 -5.98 -13.29
N PRO A 10 16.94 -6.61 -12.10
CA PRO A 10 15.89 -7.48 -11.55
C PRO A 10 14.51 -6.80 -11.47
N MET A 11 14.52 -5.49 -11.28
CA MET A 11 13.33 -4.64 -11.31
C MET A 11 12.61 -4.66 -12.68
N LEU A 12 13.36 -4.54 -13.77
CA LEU A 12 12.83 -4.63 -15.14
C LEU A 12 12.33 -6.04 -15.47
N GLN A 13 13.02 -7.07 -14.98
CA GLN A 13 12.57 -8.46 -15.13
C GLN A 13 11.21 -8.68 -14.47
N MET A 14 11.02 -8.18 -13.25
CA MET A 14 9.72 -8.24 -12.56
C MET A 14 8.64 -7.43 -13.29
N GLY A 15 8.98 -6.24 -13.79
CA GLY A 15 8.06 -5.44 -14.62
C GLY A 15 7.58 -6.19 -15.85
N LEU A 16 8.50 -6.81 -16.60
CA LEU A 16 8.16 -7.61 -17.78
C LEU A 16 7.33 -8.84 -17.42
N LEU A 17 7.59 -9.47 -16.27
CA LEU A 17 6.80 -10.61 -15.80
C LEU A 17 5.36 -10.19 -15.51
N VAL A 18 5.15 -9.11 -14.75
CA VAL A 18 3.80 -8.59 -14.46
C VAL A 18 3.07 -8.22 -15.75
N LEU A 19 3.74 -7.52 -16.67
CA LEU A 19 3.16 -7.19 -17.98
C LEU A 19 2.79 -8.45 -18.78
N GLY A 20 3.65 -9.47 -18.78
CA GLY A 20 3.38 -10.75 -19.44
C GLY A 20 2.14 -11.45 -18.89
N VAL A 21 2.00 -11.51 -17.56
CA VAL A 21 0.82 -12.08 -16.89
C VAL A 21 -0.44 -11.29 -17.25
N LEU A 22 -0.39 -9.96 -17.23
CA LEU A 22 -1.53 -9.11 -17.58
C LEU A 22 -1.96 -9.26 -19.05
N VAL A 23 -1.00 -9.41 -19.97
CA VAL A 23 -1.29 -9.68 -21.39
C VAL A 23 -1.96 -11.04 -21.55
N ILE A 24 -1.44 -12.08 -20.90
CA ILE A 24 -2.04 -13.43 -20.94
C ILE A 24 -3.46 -13.40 -20.38
N ALA A 25 -3.68 -12.75 -19.23
CA ALA A 25 -5.01 -12.58 -18.64
C ALA A 25 -5.96 -11.85 -19.60
N SER A 26 -5.51 -10.76 -20.22
CA SER A 26 -6.31 -9.99 -21.18
C SER A 26 -6.70 -10.83 -22.40
N VAL A 27 -5.77 -11.60 -22.96
CA VAL A 27 -6.03 -12.51 -24.10
C VAL A 27 -7.00 -13.61 -23.70
N ALA A 28 -6.85 -14.19 -22.51
CA ALA A 28 -7.76 -15.20 -21.99
C ALA A 28 -9.19 -14.66 -21.86
N VAL A 29 -9.36 -13.46 -21.28
CA VAL A 29 -10.67 -12.80 -21.15
C VAL A 29 -11.32 -12.54 -22.51
N VAL A 30 -10.57 -12.01 -23.48
CA VAL A 30 -11.08 -11.76 -24.84
C VAL A 30 -11.45 -13.08 -25.53
N GLY A 31 -10.65 -14.13 -25.35
CA GLY A 31 -10.93 -15.47 -25.88
C GLY A 31 -12.22 -16.07 -25.30
N LEU A 32 -12.40 -15.97 -23.98
CA LEU A 32 -13.61 -16.41 -23.26
C LEU A 32 -14.86 -15.64 -23.71
N GLN A 33 -14.75 -14.31 -23.88
CA GLN A 33 -15.84 -13.47 -24.37
C GLN A 33 -16.29 -13.85 -25.79
N ARG A 34 -15.33 -14.12 -26.69
CA ARG A 34 -15.62 -14.56 -28.07
C ARG A 34 -16.20 -15.97 -28.12
N ALA A 35 -15.75 -16.88 -27.25
CA ALA A 35 -16.21 -18.27 -27.23
C ALA A 35 -17.58 -18.45 -26.55
N ARG A 36 -17.95 -17.59 -25.60
CA ARG A 36 -19.20 -17.72 -24.82
C ARG A 36 -19.97 -16.40 -24.66
N PRO A 37 -20.52 -15.83 -25.75
CA PRO A 37 -21.20 -14.53 -25.74
C PRO A 37 -22.46 -14.45 -24.86
N LYS A 38 -23.03 -15.60 -24.44
CA LYS A 38 -24.22 -15.68 -23.57
C LYS A 38 -23.92 -15.51 -22.07
N LYS A 39 -22.65 -15.58 -21.64
CA LYS A 39 -22.25 -15.28 -20.25
C LYS A 39 -21.76 -13.83 -20.17
N ALA A 40 -22.30 -13.06 -19.24
CA ALA A 40 -21.85 -11.70 -19.00
C ALA A 40 -20.47 -11.70 -18.32
N PHE A 41 -19.39 -11.59 -19.10
CA PHE A 41 -18.02 -11.43 -18.59
C PHE A 41 -17.63 -9.95 -18.36
N SER A 42 -18.61 -9.09 -18.17
CA SER A 42 -18.39 -7.64 -17.96
C SER A 42 -17.58 -7.36 -16.70
N GLU A 43 -17.82 -8.12 -15.64
CA GLU A 43 -17.08 -8.04 -14.36
C GLU A 43 -15.59 -8.39 -14.55
N LEU A 44 -15.30 -9.51 -15.20
CA LEU A 44 -13.92 -9.98 -15.43
C LEU A 44 -13.13 -8.99 -16.31
N SER A 45 -13.79 -8.41 -17.32
CA SER A 45 -13.20 -7.36 -18.17
C SER A 45 -12.89 -6.08 -17.40
N ALA A 46 -13.84 -5.62 -16.57
CA ALA A 46 -13.65 -4.44 -15.74
C ALA A 46 -12.49 -4.63 -14.75
N ARG A 47 -12.36 -5.83 -14.20
CA ARG A 47 -11.29 -6.21 -13.26
C ARG A 47 -9.91 -6.18 -13.90
N VAL A 48 -9.75 -6.81 -15.06
CA VAL A 48 -8.48 -6.77 -15.82
C VAL A 48 -8.12 -5.33 -16.19
N ARG A 49 -9.09 -4.48 -16.54
CA ARG A 49 -8.84 -3.06 -16.81
C ARG A 49 -8.37 -2.30 -15.57
N ALA A 50 -8.97 -2.56 -14.40
CA ALA A 50 -8.52 -1.96 -13.14
C ALA A 50 -7.09 -2.40 -12.79
N TRP A 51 -6.75 -3.67 -13.01
CA TRP A 51 -5.39 -4.19 -12.81
C TRP A 51 -4.35 -3.52 -13.71
N TRP A 52 -4.68 -3.28 -14.98
CA TRP A 52 -3.80 -2.51 -15.87
C TRP A 52 -3.52 -1.10 -15.34
N ILE A 53 -4.55 -0.43 -14.82
CA ILE A 53 -4.40 0.92 -14.23
C ILE A 53 -3.52 0.86 -12.98
N MET A 54 -3.80 -0.08 -12.05
CA MET A 54 -3.03 -0.23 -10.82
C MET A 54 -1.56 -0.58 -11.11
N ALA A 55 -1.30 -1.53 -12.01
CA ALA A 55 0.05 -1.88 -12.41
C ALA A 55 0.78 -0.68 -13.04
N ALA A 56 0.15 0.05 -13.96
CA ALA A 56 0.78 1.20 -14.61
C ALA A 56 1.14 2.31 -13.60
N VAL A 57 0.21 2.66 -12.71
CA VAL A 57 0.44 3.68 -11.67
C VAL A 57 1.52 3.22 -10.69
N PHE A 58 1.46 1.98 -10.22
CA PHE A 58 2.40 1.43 -9.25
C PHE A 58 3.82 1.33 -9.80
N PHE A 59 3.99 0.74 -10.99
CA PHE A 59 5.29 0.68 -11.66
C PHE A 59 5.82 2.08 -11.95
N GLY A 60 4.97 2.99 -12.43
CA GLY A 60 5.33 4.39 -12.66
C GLY A 60 5.88 5.04 -11.40
N ALA A 61 5.23 4.87 -10.25
CA ALA A 61 5.68 5.44 -8.98
C ALA A 61 7.03 4.86 -8.52
N ILE A 62 7.21 3.53 -8.62
CA ILE A 62 8.39 2.81 -8.08
C ILE A 62 9.65 3.05 -8.93
N VAL A 63 9.52 3.18 -10.25
CA VAL A 63 10.66 3.32 -11.19
C VAL A 63 11.35 4.68 -11.04
N VAL A 64 10.61 5.76 -10.81
CA VAL A 64 11.14 7.12 -10.97
C VAL A 64 12.17 7.47 -9.90
N SER A 65 11.81 7.43 -8.61
CA SER A 65 12.76 7.69 -7.53
C SER A 65 12.23 7.23 -6.18
N ASN A 66 13.12 6.94 -5.21
CA ASN A 66 12.72 6.57 -3.86
C ASN A 66 11.82 7.64 -3.21
N ARG A 67 12.11 8.93 -3.42
CA ARG A 67 11.31 10.02 -2.85
C ARG A 67 9.90 10.06 -3.42
N ILE A 68 9.76 9.88 -4.73
CA ILE A 68 8.45 9.84 -5.39
C ILE A 68 7.66 8.62 -4.92
N SER A 69 8.30 7.46 -4.81
CA SER A 69 7.67 6.26 -4.24
C SER A 69 7.20 6.48 -2.80
N LEU A 70 8.01 7.13 -1.95
CA LEU A 70 7.61 7.45 -0.58
C LEU A 70 6.38 8.38 -0.53
N VAL A 71 6.36 9.42 -1.37
CA VAL A 71 5.19 10.32 -1.48
C VAL A 71 3.97 9.54 -1.97
N PHE A 72 4.14 8.65 -2.96
CA PHE A 72 3.07 7.79 -3.44
C PHE A 72 2.48 6.91 -2.33
N PHE A 73 3.32 6.22 -1.54
CA PHE A 73 2.85 5.44 -0.40
C PHE A 73 2.18 6.30 0.68
N ALA A 74 2.70 7.50 0.96
CA ALA A 74 2.07 8.44 1.90
C ALA A 74 0.67 8.86 1.44
N LEU A 75 0.50 9.14 0.14
CA LEU A 75 -0.80 9.42 -0.45
C LEU A 75 -1.72 8.19 -0.38
N MET A 76 -1.23 6.99 -0.69
CA MET A 76 -2.03 5.77 -0.55
C MET A 76 -2.49 5.56 0.89
N SER A 77 -1.63 5.74 1.88
CA SER A 77 -2.00 5.70 3.30
C SER A 77 -3.05 6.76 3.66
N PHE A 78 -2.93 7.97 3.12
CA PHE A 78 -3.92 9.03 3.34
C PHE A 78 -5.29 8.65 2.77
N TRP A 79 -5.34 8.18 1.53
CA TRP A 79 -6.59 7.77 0.89
C TRP A 79 -7.20 6.55 1.57
N ALA A 80 -6.40 5.54 1.92
CA ALA A 80 -6.88 4.36 2.63
C ALA A 80 -7.43 4.72 4.02
N MET A 81 -6.74 5.59 4.77
CA MET A 81 -7.22 6.06 6.06
C MET A 81 -8.49 6.89 5.93
N LYS A 82 -8.59 7.74 4.90
CA LYS A 82 -9.78 8.54 4.62
C LYS A 82 -11.00 7.66 4.34
N GLU A 83 -10.87 6.72 3.40
CA GLU A 83 -11.95 5.78 3.04
C GLU A 83 -12.38 4.95 4.26
N TYR A 84 -11.42 4.48 5.06
CA TYR A 84 -11.73 3.77 6.30
C TYR A 84 -12.53 4.62 7.29
N VAL A 85 -12.09 5.86 7.55
CA VAL A 85 -12.77 6.77 8.48
C VAL A 85 -14.18 7.12 8.00
N THR A 86 -14.41 7.24 6.69
CA THR A 86 -15.76 7.48 6.14
C THR A 86 -16.73 6.31 6.34
N LEU A 87 -16.22 5.08 6.55
CA LEU A 87 -17.06 3.92 6.88
C LEU A 87 -17.40 3.85 8.37
N LEU A 88 -16.61 4.52 9.22
CA LEU A 88 -16.85 4.52 10.66
C LEU A 88 -18.02 5.44 11.03
N LYS A 89 -18.79 5.04 12.04
CA LYS A 89 -19.75 5.92 12.70
C LYS A 89 -19.00 6.88 13.63
N THR A 90 -18.33 7.88 13.05
CA THR A 90 -17.52 8.84 13.83
C THR A 90 -18.40 9.84 14.56
N ARG A 91 -18.16 9.99 15.88
CA ARG A 91 -18.81 11.01 16.71
C ARG A 91 -18.05 12.34 16.65
N PRO A 92 -18.73 13.50 16.78
CA PRO A 92 -18.07 14.81 16.77
C PRO A 92 -16.96 14.97 17.83
N ALA A 93 -17.12 14.31 18.98
CA ALA A 93 -16.15 14.33 20.07
C ALA A 93 -14.77 13.77 19.70
N ASP A 94 -14.67 12.98 18.62
CA ASP A 94 -13.43 12.31 18.20
C ASP A 94 -12.72 13.02 17.04
N HIS A 95 -13.30 14.08 16.49
CA HIS A 95 -12.73 14.76 15.32
C HIS A 95 -11.27 15.20 15.54
N HIS A 96 -10.93 15.65 16.76
CA HIS A 96 -9.55 16.01 17.07
C HIS A 96 -8.60 14.81 17.11
N ALA A 97 -9.07 13.63 17.53
CA ALA A 97 -8.27 12.40 17.47
C ALA A 97 -8.07 11.95 16.01
N LEU A 98 -9.09 12.09 15.16
CA LEU A 98 -8.98 11.84 13.72
C LEU A 98 -8.00 12.79 13.04
N VAL A 99 -7.99 14.08 13.39
CA VAL A 99 -6.97 15.01 12.86
C VAL A 99 -5.56 14.52 13.22
N LEU A 100 -5.37 14.01 14.44
CA LEU A 100 -4.08 13.47 14.86
C LEU A 100 -3.65 12.26 14.02
N THR A 101 -4.58 11.38 13.60
CA THR A 101 -4.22 10.25 12.73
C THR A 101 -3.78 10.70 11.34
N PHE A 102 -4.44 11.71 10.75
CA PHE A 102 -4.02 12.26 9.46
C PHE A 102 -2.67 12.99 9.55
N LEU A 103 -2.39 13.68 10.67
CA LEU A 103 -1.08 14.27 10.94
C LEU A 103 0.01 13.23 11.19
N ALA A 104 -0.34 12.05 11.69
CA ALA A 104 0.61 10.96 11.87
C ALA A 104 1.14 10.40 10.55
N ILE A 105 0.39 10.52 9.44
CA ILE A 105 0.81 10.04 8.12
C ILE A 105 2.10 10.75 7.67
N PRO A 106 2.14 12.08 7.47
CA PRO A 106 3.37 12.73 7.03
C PRO A 106 4.52 12.50 8.02
N VAL A 107 4.25 12.49 9.33
CA VAL A 107 5.28 12.22 10.35
C VAL A 107 5.86 10.82 10.22
N GLN A 108 5.03 9.79 10.00
CA GLN A 108 5.48 8.41 9.82
C GLN A 108 6.39 8.27 8.60
N TYR A 109 6.03 8.90 7.48
CA TYR A 109 6.83 8.86 6.25
C TYR A 109 8.07 9.76 6.31
N LEU A 110 8.06 10.82 7.12
CA LEU A 110 9.24 11.65 7.38
C LEU A 110 10.36 10.84 8.03
N TRP A 111 10.05 9.95 8.99
CA TRP A 111 11.07 9.09 9.62
C TRP A 111 11.80 8.18 8.62
N ILE A 112 11.11 7.79 7.54
CA ILE A 112 11.67 7.00 6.45
C ILE A 112 12.48 7.88 5.48
N ALA A 113 12.03 9.11 5.24
CA ALA A 113 12.64 10.05 4.29
C ALA A 113 13.95 10.68 4.80
N LEU A 114 14.24 10.60 6.10
CA LEU A 114 15.52 11.02 6.68
C LEU A 114 16.69 10.23 6.06
N ASN A 115 17.85 10.87 5.94
CA ASN A 115 19.08 10.24 5.47
C ASN A 115 20.16 10.34 6.57
N PRO A 116 20.44 9.26 7.33
CA PRO A 116 19.85 7.91 7.25
C PRO A 116 18.41 7.83 7.82
N PRO A 117 17.62 6.81 7.44
CA PRO A 117 16.28 6.59 8.00
C PRO A 117 16.33 6.32 9.49
N TRP A 118 15.37 6.87 10.25
CA TRP A 118 15.32 6.65 11.69
C TRP A 118 14.42 5.46 12.05
N TYR A 119 14.95 4.26 11.88
CA TYR A 119 14.23 3.00 12.11
C TYR A 119 13.57 2.91 13.49
N GLY A 120 14.31 3.28 14.54
CA GLY A 120 13.81 3.22 15.93
C GLY A 120 12.55 4.04 16.14
N MET A 121 12.50 5.28 15.63
CA MET A 121 11.29 6.10 15.70
C MET A 121 10.19 5.58 14.78
N PHE A 122 10.52 5.15 13.57
CA PHE A 122 9.56 4.58 12.62
C PHE A 122 8.75 3.40 13.20
N ILE A 123 9.41 2.47 13.90
CA ILE A 123 8.76 1.25 14.41
C ILE A 123 7.94 1.50 15.68
N ILE A 124 8.28 2.50 16.50
CA ILE A 124 7.57 2.79 17.76
C ILE A 124 6.56 3.94 17.65
N PHE A 125 6.67 4.82 16.64
CA PHE A 125 5.84 6.03 16.53
C PHE A 125 4.35 5.71 16.56
N ILE A 126 3.87 4.81 15.70
CA ILE A 126 2.45 4.45 15.69
C ILE A 126 2.09 3.52 16.86
N PRO A 127 2.77 2.37 17.06
CA PRO A 127 2.34 1.38 18.05
C PRO A 127 2.47 1.84 19.51
N VAL A 128 3.37 2.79 19.80
CA VAL A 128 3.58 3.29 21.16
C VAL A 128 3.04 4.71 21.31
N TYR A 129 3.59 5.68 20.58
CA TYR A 129 3.24 7.08 20.81
C TYR A 129 1.82 7.42 20.35
N MET A 130 1.42 7.03 19.15
CA MET A 130 0.07 7.32 18.65
C MET A 130 -1.00 6.49 19.34
N MET A 131 -0.73 5.22 19.62
CA MET A 131 -1.65 4.39 20.41
C MET A 131 -1.92 4.98 21.79
N LEU A 132 -0.96 5.68 22.42
CA LEU A 132 -1.20 6.38 23.68
C LEU A 132 -1.84 7.76 23.48
N ALA A 133 -1.36 8.53 22.50
CA ALA A 133 -1.82 9.89 22.25
C ALA A 133 -3.30 9.96 21.84
N LEU A 134 -3.78 8.99 21.07
CA LEU A 134 -5.17 8.96 20.59
C LEU A 134 -6.19 8.82 21.74
N PRO A 135 -6.15 7.79 22.62
CA PRO A 135 -7.03 7.70 23.78
C PRO A 135 -6.91 8.89 24.72
N VAL A 136 -5.68 9.37 24.98
CA VAL A 136 -5.47 10.57 25.82
C VAL A 136 -6.21 11.76 25.22
N ARG A 137 -6.11 11.98 23.90
CA ARG A 137 -6.81 13.06 23.23
C ARG A 137 -8.33 12.89 23.29
N MET A 138 -8.84 11.67 23.18
CA MET A 138 -10.27 11.37 23.26
C MET A 138 -10.82 11.55 24.67
N VAL A 139 -10.06 11.24 25.72
CA VAL A 139 -10.45 11.44 27.13
C VAL A 139 -10.64 12.93 27.44
N LEU A 140 -9.84 13.81 26.83
CA LEU A 140 -9.97 15.26 27.00
C LEU A 140 -11.32 15.82 26.51
N SER A 141 -12.02 15.11 25.61
CA SER A 141 -13.37 15.46 25.17
C SER A 141 -14.46 15.17 26.23
N LYS A 142 -14.12 14.48 27.34
CA LYS A 142 -15.01 14.12 28.46
C LYS A 142 -16.25 13.29 28.10
N GLU A 143 -16.28 12.72 26.90
CA GLU A 143 -17.40 11.89 26.41
C GLU A 143 -17.11 10.39 26.56
N THR A 144 -17.79 9.75 27.52
CA THR A 144 -17.56 8.33 27.87
C THR A 144 -18.33 7.36 26.97
N LYS A 145 -19.44 7.78 26.36
CA LYS A 145 -20.30 6.91 25.55
C LYS A 145 -19.60 6.48 24.26
N GLY A 146 -19.41 5.17 24.08
CA GLY A 146 -18.77 4.62 22.88
C GLY A 146 -17.26 4.85 22.81
N PHE A 147 -16.62 5.29 23.90
CA PHE A 147 -15.18 5.59 23.93
C PHE A 147 -14.30 4.43 23.47
N VAL A 148 -14.53 3.23 24.04
CA VAL A 148 -13.71 2.04 23.72
C VAL A 148 -13.87 1.62 22.27
N GLU A 149 -15.09 1.69 21.73
CA GLU A 149 -15.38 1.36 20.34
C GLU A 149 -14.63 2.30 19.40
N SER A 150 -14.79 3.61 19.56
CA SER A 150 -14.14 4.60 18.71
C SER A 150 -12.62 4.57 18.86
N ALA A 151 -12.09 4.43 20.09
CA ALA A 151 -10.66 4.38 20.33
C ALA A 151 -10.03 3.18 19.62
N SER A 152 -10.66 2.01 19.74
CA SER A 152 -10.20 0.78 19.10
C SER A 152 -10.23 0.90 17.58
N GLN A 153 -11.33 1.40 16.99
CA GLN A 153 -11.45 1.58 15.55
C GLN A 153 -10.39 2.54 15.00
N ILE A 154 -10.19 3.70 15.65
CA ILE A 154 -9.22 4.71 15.19
C ILE A 154 -7.78 4.18 15.31
N GLN A 155 -7.43 3.53 16.42
CA GLN A 155 -6.10 2.93 16.62
C GLN A 155 -5.82 1.82 15.60
N TRP A 156 -6.77 0.91 15.39
CA TRP A 156 -6.62 -0.18 14.42
C TRP A 156 -6.56 0.32 12.98
N GLY A 157 -7.36 1.33 12.63
CA GLY A 157 -7.27 1.99 11.34
C GLY A 157 -5.87 2.55 11.08
N LEU A 158 -5.32 3.26 12.06
CA LEU A 158 -3.96 3.81 11.96
C LEU A 158 -2.90 2.69 11.83
N MET A 159 -3.06 1.58 12.56
CA MET A 159 -2.17 0.44 12.48
C MET A 159 -2.19 -0.25 11.10
N ILE A 160 -3.37 -0.47 10.52
CA ILE A 160 -3.50 -1.20 9.25
C ILE A 160 -3.12 -0.29 8.07
N PHE A 161 -3.75 0.88 7.96
CA PHE A 161 -3.67 1.72 6.76
C PHE A 161 -2.46 2.64 6.72
N VAL A 162 -1.86 2.96 7.87
CA VAL A 162 -0.68 3.83 7.93
C VAL A 162 0.55 3.04 8.32
N PHE A 163 0.55 2.39 9.48
CA PHE A 163 1.72 1.61 9.91
C PHE A 163 2.01 0.46 8.95
N GLY A 164 1.03 -0.38 8.60
CA GLY A 164 1.20 -1.48 7.66
C GLY A 164 1.74 -1.04 6.28
N LEU A 165 1.09 -0.07 5.64
CA LEU A 165 1.54 0.44 4.33
C LEU A 165 2.92 1.11 4.40
N SER A 166 3.24 1.80 5.51
CA SER A 166 4.56 2.43 5.68
C SER A 166 5.70 1.41 5.76
N HIS A 167 5.45 0.15 6.14
CA HIS A 167 6.47 -0.91 6.08
C HIS A 167 6.82 -1.28 4.64
N MET A 168 5.83 -1.30 3.75
CA MET A 168 6.10 -1.48 2.32
C MET A 168 6.98 -0.34 1.78
N ALA A 169 6.71 0.89 2.21
CA ALA A 169 7.51 2.05 1.85
C ALA A 169 8.94 1.98 2.43
N TYR A 170 9.09 1.49 3.66
CA TYR A 170 10.38 1.33 4.31
C TYR A 170 11.30 0.35 3.55
N LEU A 171 10.74 -0.69 2.92
CA LEU A 171 11.53 -1.62 2.08
C LEU A 171 12.37 -0.89 1.02
N LEU A 172 11.90 0.25 0.50
CA LEU A 172 12.62 1.05 -0.51
C LEU A 172 13.95 1.61 -0.02
N THR A 173 14.13 1.72 1.30
CA THR A 173 15.34 2.24 1.95
C THR A 173 16.39 1.16 2.21
N LEU A 174 16.03 -0.12 2.05
CA LEU A 174 16.95 -1.22 2.31
C LEU A 174 18.12 -1.22 1.32
N PRO A 175 19.35 -1.44 1.80
CA PRO A 175 20.53 -1.53 0.94
C PRO A 175 20.45 -2.77 0.04
N THR A 176 21.27 -2.77 -1.01
CA THR A 176 21.47 -3.94 -1.87
C THR A 176 22.12 -5.07 -1.08
N ILE A 177 21.66 -6.30 -1.30
CA ILE A 177 22.15 -7.49 -0.60
C ILE A 177 23.29 -8.12 -1.43
N GLY A 178 24.54 -7.95 -0.97
CA GLY A 178 25.74 -8.49 -1.62
C GLY A 178 25.97 -7.97 -3.05
N ASP A 179 26.58 -8.79 -3.90
CA ASP A 179 26.81 -8.50 -5.33
C ASP A 179 25.55 -8.69 -6.21
N SER A 180 24.40 -8.97 -5.60
CA SER A 180 23.16 -9.14 -6.33
C SER A 180 22.54 -7.79 -6.65
N ALA A 181 22.04 -7.59 -7.88
CA ALA A 181 21.29 -6.40 -8.29
C ALA A 181 19.88 -6.29 -7.61
N VAL A 182 19.64 -7.06 -6.55
CA VAL A 182 18.41 -7.06 -5.76
C VAL A 182 18.48 -5.94 -4.73
N ASN A 183 17.54 -5.02 -4.82
CA ASN A 183 17.44 -3.86 -3.93
C ASN A 183 16.07 -3.81 -3.25
N GLY A 184 15.88 -2.81 -2.38
CA GLY A 184 14.62 -2.55 -1.71
C GLY A 184 13.39 -2.42 -2.64
N ARG A 185 13.57 -1.86 -3.85
CA ARG A 185 12.49 -1.72 -4.84
C ARG A 185 12.04 -3.08 -5.38
N THR A 186 12.99 -3.99 -5.62
CA THR A 186 12.69 -5.35 -6.06
C THR A 186 11.89 -6.11 -5.00
N LEU A 187 12.16 -5.89 -3.71
CA LEU A 187 11.37 -6.48 -2.61
C LEU A 187 9.93 -5.97 -2.59
N VAL A 188 9.73 -4.68 -2.84
CA VAL A 188 8.37 -4.11 -2.94
C VAL A 188 7.61 -4.70 -4.13
N LEU A 189 8.26 -4.81 -5.29
CA LEU A 189 7.66 -5.43 -6.48
C LEU A 189 7.33 -6.90 -6.24
N PHE A 190 8.22 -7.63 -5.57
CA PHE A 190 7.98 -9.02 -5.18
C PHE A 190 6.74 -9.14 -4.29
N LEU A 191 6.65 -8.32 -3.23
CA LEU A 191 5.52 -8.34 -2.30
C LEU A 191 4.20 -8.09 -3.04
N VAL A 192 4.14 -7.04 -3.86
CA VAL A 192 2.93 -6.73 -4.63
C VAL A 192 2.60 -7.84 -5.62
N PHE A 193 3.60 -8.38 -6.32
CA PHE A 193 3.37 -9.49 -7.24
C PHE A 193 2.76 -10.71 -6.55
N VAL A 194 3.26 -11.09 -5.36
CA VAL A 194 2.73 -12.22 -4.59
C VAL A 194 1.29 -11.97 -4.16
N VAL A 195 0.96 -10.75 -3.70
CA VAL A 195 -0.40 -10.37 -3.31
C VAL A 195 -1.36 -10.42 -4.50
N GLU A 196 -0.98 -9.85 -5.63
CA GLU A 196 -1.80 -9.86 -6.86
C GLU A 196 -1.99 -11.28 -7.40
N MET A 197 -0.95 -12.11 -7.39
CA MET A 197 -1.07 -13.52 -7.78
C MET A 197 -1.99 -14.30 -6.84
N SER A 198 -1.99 -13.99 -5.54
CA SER A 198 -2.94 -14.59 -4.61
C SER A 198 -4.38 -14.19 -4.94
N ASP A 199 -4.62 -12.93 -5.31
CA ASP A 199 -5.96 -12.50 -5.73
C ASP A 199 -6.37 -13.25 -7.02
N VAL A 200 -5.50 -13.33 -8.03
CA VAL A 200 -5.77 -14.08 -9.28
C VAL A 200 -6.13 -15.55 -9.01
N LEU A 201 -5.38 -16.23 -8.15
CA LEU A 201 -5.52 -17.66 -7.91
C LEU A 201 -6.72 -18.04 -7.04
N GLN A 202 -7.31 -17.07 -6.31
CA GLN A 202 -8.49 -17.30 -5.48
C GLN A 202 -9.81 -17.32 -6.28
N TYR A 203 -9.80 -16.83 -7.53
CA TYR A 203 -10.94 -16.85 -8.45
C TYR A 203 -10.89 -18.04 -9.41
#